data_AF-S4NS54-F1
#
_entry.id   AF-S4NS54-F1
#
_cell.length_a   1.000
_cell.length_b   1.000
_cell.length_c   1.000
_cell.angle_alpha   90.00
_cell.angle_beta   90.00
_cell.angle_gamma   90.00
#
_symmetry.space_group_name_H-M   'P 1'
#
loop_
_entity.id
_entity.type
_entity.pdbx_description
1 polymer ?
#
loop_
_entity_poly.entity_id
_entity_poly.type
_entity_poly.pdbx_seq_one_letter_code
_entity_poly.pdbx_strand_id
1 'polypeptide(L)'
;MTGKYPIHTGMQHTVLFGAEPRGLPLSEKLLPQYLKDLGYKTHLVGKWHLGSYKKEYLPMYRGFDSHVGFWTGKIDMYDHTNQEKGQWGFDFRRGFSVAHDLFGEY
;
A
#
# COMPACT_ATOMS: atom_id res chain seq x y z
N MET A 1 7.73 -8.12 -2.35
CA MET A 1 6.58 -8.83 -1.73
C MET A 1 6.39 -10.25 -2.25
N THR A 2 6.44 -10.50 -3.57
CA THR A 2 6.16 -11.84 -4.15
C THR A 2 7.39 -12.75 -4.30
N GLY A 3 8.60 -12.18 -4.29
CA GLY A 3 9.82 -12.92 -4.65
C GLY A 3 9.97 -13.19 -6.16
N LYS A 4 9.10 -12.61 -7.01
CA LYS A 4 9.12 -12.78 -8.47
C LYS A 4 9.47 -11.48 -9.17
N TYR A 5 10.05 -11.58 -10.37
CA TYR A 5 10.23 -10.43 -11.24
C TYR A 5 8.87 -9.86 -11.70
N PRO A 6 8.74 -8.51 -11.87
CA PRO A 6 7.49 -7.89 -12.29
C PRO A 6 6.95 -8.37 -13.65
N ILE A 7 7.82 -8.87 -14.54
CA ILE A 7 7.45 -9.48 -15.83
C ILE A 7 6.58 -10.74 -15.67
N HIS A 8 6.60 -11.37 -14.49
CA HIS A 8 5.77 -12.55 -14.18
C HIS A 8 4.47 -12.20 -13.45
N THR A 9 4.26 -10.93 -13.08
CA THR A 9 3.08 -10.49 -12.33
C THR A 9 2.23 -9.48 -13.11
N GLY A 10 2.58 -9.18 -14.36
CA GLY A 10 1.93 -8.13 -15.14
C GLY A 10 2.23 -6.70 -14.66
N MET A 11 3.24 -6.52 -13.79
CA MET A 11 3.60 -5.23 -13.17
C MET A 11 4.86 -4.60 -13.79
N GLN A 12 5.29 -5.06 -14.95
CA GLN A 12 6.51 -4.61 -15.62
C GLN A 12 6.43 -3.20 -16.20
N HIS A 13 5.24 -2.68 -16.46
CA HIS A 13 5.06 -1.39 -17.11
C HIS A 13 4.67 -0.30 -16.10
N THR A 14 5.53 0.71 -15.99
CA THR A 14 5.41 1.90 -15.11
C THR A 14 4.98 1.59 -13.67
N VAL A 15 4.87 2.61 -12.84
CA VAL A 15 4.39 2.47 -11.45
C VAL A 15 2.87 2.50 -11.39
N LEU A 16 2.31 2.06 -10.26
CA LEU A 16 0.88 2.22 -9.97
C LEU A 16 0.58 3.66 -9.58
N PHE A 17 -0.39 4.28 -10.24
CA PHE A 17 -0.91 5.59 -9.82
C PHE A 17 -2.08 5.39 -8.83
N GLY A 18 -2.30 6.34 -7.92
CA GLY A 18 -3.25 6.20 -6.81
C GLY A 18 -4.70 5.96 -7.24
N ALA A 19 -5.12 6.56 -8.36
CA ALA A 19 -6.46 6.39 -8.94
C ALA A 19 -6.56 5.26 -9.96
N GLU A 20 -5.49 4.48 -10.17
CA GLU A 20 -5.45 3.45 -11.20
C GLU A 20 -6.23 2.19 -10.77
N PRO A 21 -7.11 1.62 -11.61
CA PRO A 21 -7.95 0.47 -11.25
C PRO A 21 -7.20 -0.87 -11.36
N ARG A 22 -5.93 -0.91 -10.95
CA ARG A 22 -5.12 -2.13 -10.91
C ARG A 22 -4.24 -2.18 -9.66
N GLY A 23 -3.72 -3.37 -9.38
CA GLY A 23 -2.77 -3.62 -8.30
C GLY A 23 -2.05 -4.95 -8.51
N LEU A 24 -1.19 -5.32 -7.57
CA LEU A 24 -0.49 -6.60 -7.59
C LEU A 24 -1.52 -7.75 -7.58
N PRO A 25 -1.46 -8.71 -8.53
CA PRO A 25 -2.47 -9.75 -8.66
C PRO A 25 -2.80 -10.45 -7.34
N LEU A 26 -4.09 -10.71 -7.11
CA LEU A 26 -4.57 -11.31 -5.86
C LEU A 26 -4.24 -12.81 -5.75
N SER A 27 -3.91 -13.46 -6.86
CA SER A 27 -3.40 -14.83 -6.89
C SER A 27 -1.98 -14.95 -6.31
N GLU A 28 -1.25 -13.83 -6.18
CA GLU A 28 0.09 -13.83 -5.61
C GLU A 28 0.05 -13.83 -4.08
N LYS A 29 0.55 -14.93 -3.49
CA LYS A 29 0.82 -15.02 -2.06
C LYS A 29 2.04 -14.17 -1.72
N LEU A 30 1.91 -13.31 -0.72
CA LEU A 30 2.95 -12.36 -0.33
C LEU A 30 3.75 -12.87 0.87
N LEU A 31 4.99 -12.38 1.00
CA LEU A 31 5.87 -12.63 2.15
C LEU A 31 5.15 -12.60 3.53
N PRO A 32 4.37 -11.58 3.91
CA PRO A 32 3.70 -11.55 5.21
C PRO A 32 2.69 -12.69 5.38
N GLN A 33 2.04 -13.18 4.31
CA GLN A 33 1.15 -14.35 4.39
C GLN A 33 1.95 -15.62 4.67
N TYR A 34 3.10 -15.82 4.02
CA TYR A 34 3.99 -16.94 4.33
C TYR A 34 4.50 -16.88 5.79
N LEU A 35 4.88 -15.70 6.27
CA LEU A 35 5.33 -15.53 7.66
C LEU A 35 4.20 -15.76 8.66
N LYS A 36 2.99 -15.32 8.36
CA LYS A 36 1.82 -15.52 9.22
C LYS A 36 1.48 -16.99 9.40
N ASP A 37 1.61 -17.81 8.35
CA ASP A 37 1.45 -19.27 8.44
C ASP A 37 2.47 -19.92 9.40
N LEU A 38 3.62 -19.26 9.62
CA LEU A 38 4.66 -19.68 10.55
C LEU A 38 4.49 -19.06 11.96
N GLY A 39 3.38 -18.37 12.22
CA GLY A 39 3.07 -17.78 13.53
C GLY A 39 3.65 -16.39 13.78
N TYR A 40 4.21 -15.72 12.77
CA TYR A 40 4.72 -14.36 12.91
C TYR A 40 3.59 -13.34 13.03
N LYS A 41 3.85 -12.27 13.79
CA LYS A 41 3.08 -11.02 13.76
C LYS A 41 3.63 -10.12 12.67
N THR A 42 2.76 -9.63 11.79
CA THR A 42 3.18 -8.93 10.57
C THR A 42 2.73 -7.47 10.61
N HIS A 43 3.69 -6.54 10.67
CA HIS A 43 3.41 -5.11 10.74
C HIS A 43 4.10 -4.40 9.58
N LEU A 44 3.36 -3.56 8.84
CA LEU A 44 3.90 -2.69 7.81
C LEU A 44 3.97 -1.25 8.33
N VAL A 45 5.12 -0.60 8.13
CA VAL A 45 5.28 0.84 8.42
C VAL A 45 5.75 1.54 7.15
N GLY A 46 5.08 2.61 6.77
CA GLY A 46 5.41 3.43 5.61
C GLY A 46 4.63 3.07 4.34
N LYS A 47 5.32 3.15 3.21
CA LYS A 47 4.76 3.06 1.85
C LYS A 47 4.28 1.66 1.48
N TRP A 48 3.09 1.57 0.88
CA TRP A 48 2.56 0.32 0.32
C TRP A 48 2.80 0.18 -1.20
N HIS A 49 2.14 1.00 -2.01
CA HIS A 49 2.30 1.10 -3.47
C HIS A 49 2.12 -0.19 -4.28
N LEU A 50 1.25 -1.10 -3.82
CA LEU A 50 0.87 -2.32 -4.58
C LEU A 50 -0.60 -2.36 -4.98
N GLY A 51 -1.25 -1.19 -4.97
CA GLY A 51 -2.64 -0.98 -5.36
C GLY A 51 -3.55 -0.77 -4.16
N SER A 52 -4.55 0.10 -4.33
CA SER A 52 -5.49 0.48 -3.27
C SER A 52 -6.91 0.76 -3.77
N TYR A 53 -7.19 0.46 -5.04
CA TYR A 53 -8.49 0.75 -5.67
C TYR A 53 -9.65 -0.13 -5.16
N LYS A 54 -9.34 -1.27 -4.52
CA LYS A 54 -10.30 -2.15 -3.83
C LYS A 54 -9.71 -2.67 -2.52
N LYS A 55 -10.59 -3.09 -1.60
CA LYS A 55 -10.23 -3.56 -0.26
C LYS A 55 -9.21 -4.69 -0.29
N GLU A 56 -9.34 -5.63 -1.21
CA GLU A 56 -8.48 -6.81 -1.31
C GLU A 56 -7.01 -6.46 -1.61
N TYR A 57 -6.73 -5.27 -2.14
CA TYR A 57 -5.37 -4.81 -2.42
C TYR A 57 -4.72 -4.09 -1.25
N LEU A 58 -5.47 -3.78 -0.18
CA LEU A 58 -4.94 -3.06 0.98
C LEU A 58 -4.01 -3.95 1.81
N PRO A 59 -3.01 -3.38 2.51
CA PRO A 59 -1.99 -4.15 3.23
C PRO A 59 -2.56 -5.22 4.17
N MET A 60 -3.62 -4.90 4.93
CA MET A 60 -4.21 -5.82 5.90
C MET A 60 -4.96 -6.99 5.26
N TYR A 61 -5.46 -6.82 4.03
CA TYR A 61 -6.01 -7.93 3.24
C TYR A 61 -4.93 -8.73 2.51
N ARG A 62 -3.67 -8.27 2.56
CA ARG A 62 -2.51 -8.87 1.89
C ARG A 62 -1.50 -9.47 2.87
N GLY A 63 -1.93 -9.78 4.09
CA GLY A 63 -1.19 -10.58 5.07
C GLY A 63 -0.61 -9.81 6.26
N PHE A 64 -0.73 -8.48 6.30
CA PHE A 64 -0.32 -7.69 7.46
C PHE A 64 -1.40 -7.66 8.53
N ASP A 65 -1.02 -7.80 9.79
CA ASP A 65 -1.90 -7.59 10.94
C ASP A 65 -2.16 -6.10 11.21
N SER A 66 -1.18 -5.23 10.93
CA SER A 66 -1.36 -3.78 10.99
C SER A 66 -0.56 -3.02 9.94
N HIS A 67 -0.99 -1.79 9.67
CA HIS A 67 -0.28 -0.84 8.81
C HIS A 67 -0.36 0.57 9.39
N VAL A 68 0.75 1.30 9.39
CA VAL A 68 0.78 2.75 9.61
C VAL A 68 1.60 3.38 8.48
N GLY A 69 1.02 4.30 7.72
CA GLY A 69 1.69 4.92 6.58
C GLY A 69 0.72 5.23 5.45
N PHE A 70 1.19 5.14 4.20
CA PHE A 70 0.42 5.58 3.04
C PHE A 70 0.33 4.49 1.96
N TRP A 71 -0.74 4.54 1.17
CA TRP A 71 -1.04 3.49 0.19
C TRP A 71 -0.48 3.78 -1.21
N THR A 72 -0.38 5.05 -1.56
CA THR A 72 0.06 5.56 -2.87
C THR A 72 1.59 5.55 -3.02
N GLY A 73 2.07 5.96 -4.20
CA GLY A 73 3.48 5.93 -4.56
C GLY A 73 4.36 6.97 -3.86
N LYS A 74 3.76 8.07 -3.39
CA LYS A 74 4.45 9.18 -2.74
C LYS A 74 3.43 10.00 -1.96
N ILE A 75 3.93 10.73 -0.98
CA ILE A 75 3.23 11.80 -0.27
C ILE A 75 4.26 12.91 -0.01
N ASP A 76 3.79 14.11 0.29
CA ASP A 76 4.58 15.13 0.96
C ASP A 76 4.92 14.65 2.39
N MET A 77 6.12 14.97 2.85
CA MET A 77 6.59 14.46 4.14
C MET A 77 6.06 15.26 5.33
N TYR A 78 5.57 16.48 5.11
CA TYR A 78 5.07 17.37 6.15
C TYR A 78 3.55 17.27 6.28
N ASP A 79 2.81 17.41 5.18
CA ASP A 79 1.34 17.43 5.22
C ASP A 79 0.69 16.09 4.82
N HIS A 80 1.51 15.12 4.40
CA HIS A 80 1.10 13.79 3.94
C HIS A 80 0.06 13.78 2.80
N THR A 81 0.03 14.86 2.03
CA THR A 81 -0.79 14.95 0.81
C THR A 81 -0.05 14.37 -0.38
N ASN A 82 -0.79 14.01 -1.42
CA ASN A 82 -0.23 13.58 -2.68
C ASN A 82 -0.96 14.30 -3.82
N GLN A 83 -0.19 14.73 -4.82
CA GLN A 83 -0.72 15.21 -6.08
C GLN A 83 -0.22 14.33 -7.23
N GLU A 84 -1.17 13.74 -7.94
CA GLU A 84 -0.90 12.79 -9.00
C GLU A 84 -1.99 12.83 -10.08
N LYS A 85 -1.59 12.92 -11.36
CA LYS A 85 -2.50 12.95 -12.51
C LYS A 85 -3.64 13.99 -12.40
N GLY A 86 -3.36 15.15 -11.79
CA GLY A 86 -4.33 16.23 -11.59
C GLY A 86 -5.28 16.03 -10.40
N GLN A 87 -5.13 14.94 -9.64
CA GLN A 87 -5.85 14.73 -8.38
C GLN A 87 -4.96 15.08 -7.20
N TRP A 88 -5.57 15.62 -6.15
CA TRP A 88 -4.93 15.93 -4.87
C TRP A 88 -5.69 15.23 -3.74
N GLY A 89 -4.97 14.73 -2.73
CA GLY A 89 -5.61 14.17 -1.54
C GLY A 89 -4.62 13.77 -0.45
N PHE A 90 -5.13 13.58 0.75
CA PHE A 90 -4.38 13.09 1.90
C PHE A 90 -4.40 11.56 1.96
N ASP A 91 -3.26 10.91 2.18
CA ASP A 91 -3.15 9.45 2.15
C ASP A 91 -2.35 8.85 3.33
N PHE A 92 -2.28 9.53 4.47
CA PHE A 92 -1.72 8.90 5.68
C PHE A 92 -2.77 8.14 6.48
N ARG A 93 -2.43 6.95 6.98
CA ARG A 93 -3.40 5.98 7.51
C ARG A 93 -2.89 5.21 8.72
N ARG A 94 -3.82 4.87 9.61
CA ARG A 94 -3.70 3.86 10.66
C ARG A 94 -4.66 2.72 10.34
N GLY A 95 -4.14 1.64 9.79
CA GLY A 95 -4.95 0.56 9.24
C GLY A 95 -5.87 1.06 8.13
N PHE A 96 -7.19 0.90 8.31
CA PHE A 96 -8.19 1.32 7.33
C PHE A 96 -8.57 2.81 7.47
N SER A 97 -8.31 3.39 8.63
CA SER A 97 -8.70 4.76 8.95
C SER A 97 -7.68 5.76 8.41
N VAL A 98 -8.19 6.86 7.87
CA VAL A 98 -7.37 8.02 7.49
C VAL A 98 -6.95 8.75 8.76
N ALA A 99 -5.66 9.04 8.90
CA ALA A 99 -5.08 9.68 10.07
C ALA A 99 -5.01 11.20 9.89
N HIS A 100 -6.16 11.85 9.73
CA HIS A 100 -6.26 13.30 9.52
C HIS A 100 -5.65 14.12 10.67
N ASP A 101 -5.56 13.53 11.86
CA ASP A 101 -4.91 14.12 13.02
C ASP A 101 -3.41 14.32 12.86
N LEU A 102 -2.79 13.75 11.82
CA LEU A 102 -1.37 13.91 11.50
C LEU A 102 -1.10 14.89 10.36
N PHE A 103 -2.12 15.62 9.89
CA PHE A 103 -1.93 16.61 8.83
C PHE A 103 -1.06 17.78 9.32
N GLY A 104 0.15 17.92 8.76
CA GLY A 104 1.07 19.01 9.10
C GLY A 104 1.89 18.80 10.37
N GLU A 105 1.83 17.60 10.96
CA GLU A 105 2.58 17.22 12.18
C GLU A 105 3.83 16.41 11.80
N TYR A 106 4.96 16.62 12.50
CA TYR A 106 6.25 15.96 12.22
C TYR A 106 6.88 15.28 13.44
#